data_AF-A0A969E433-F1
#
_entry.id   AF-A0A969E433-F1
#
_cell.length_a   1.000
_cell.length_b   1.000
_cell.length_c   1.000
_cell.angle_alpha   90.00
_cell.angle_beta   90.00
_cell.angle_gamma   90.00
#
_symmetry.space_group_name_H-M   'P 1'
#
loop_
_entity.id
_entity.type
_entity.pdbx_description
1 polymer ?
#
loop_
_entity_poly.entity_id
_entity_poly.type
_entity_poly.pdbx_seq_one_letter_code
_entity_poly.pdbx_strand_id
1 'polypeptide(L)'
;MIINSPFNKNIAPHGQAHEGLVSTSLGLPGIPSLAEELMIQRDIQLLEYTDSRLHLHNISTKKSVELVRQAKKQGIKLTASVAALNLCFDDAAIKNFDTHFKVMPPLREKSDIEALINGLKDGTIDFISTNHTPIDVEGKELEFPYAEFGALGLETAFAMTLTFLHKKLTINQLIEKWAVNPRRVLGLQIPEIEEGAKANLMIFDPKQEWSPDTKSHFQSRKMSHFRAKY
;
A
#
# COMPACT_ATOMS: atom_id res chain seq x y z
N MET A 1 14.25 -7.31 13.48
CA MET A 1 13.58 -6.13 12.88
C MET A 1 12.13 -6.18 13.30
N ILE A 2 11.60 -5.10 13.88
CA ILE A 2 10.19 -4.99 14.23
C ILE A 2 9.44 -4.49 12.99
N ILE A 3 8.22 -4.96 12.77
CA ILE A 3 7.32 -4.47 11.73
C ILE A 3 6.09 -3.91 12.42
N ASN A 4 5.76 -2.64 12.14
CA ASN A 4 4.59 -1.99 12.71
C ASN A 4 3.72 -1.38 11.60
N SER A 5 2.41 -1.54 11.69
CA SER A 5 1.45 -0.81 10.86
C SER A 5 0.99 0.43 11.64
N PRO A 6 1.44 1.65 11.27
CA PRO A 6 1.20 2.84 12.09
C PRO A 6 -0.27 3.28 12.04
N PHE A 7 -1.02 2.99 13.10
CA PHE A 7 -2.40 3.43 13.24
C PHE A 7 -2.82 3.56 14.71
N ASN A 8 -3.28 4.74 15.10
CA ASN A 8 -3.85 4.99 16.43
C ASN A 8 -5.38 4.96 16.39
N LYS A 9 -5.96 3.83 16.79
CA LYS A 9 -7.41 3.63 16.85
C LYS A 9 -8.16 4.63 17.76
N ASN A 10 -7.52 5.16 18.80
CA ASN A 10 -8.18 6.09 19.73
C ASN A 10 -8.42 7.47 19.11
N ILE A 11 -7.68 7.81 18.05
CA ILE A 11 -7.85 9.06 17.28
C ILE A 11 -8.89 8.89 16.18
N ALA A 12 -9.11 7.65 15.73
CA ALA A 12 -10.06 7.30 14.68
C ALA A 12 -11.03 6.18 15.12
N PRO A 13 -11.71 6.27 16.27
CA PRO A 13 -12.44 5.15 16.87
C PRO A 13 -13.60 4.63 16.02
N HIS A 14 -14.14 5.46 15.14
CA HIS A 14 -15.24 5.11 14.22
C HIS A 14 -14.93 5.40 12.76
N GLY A 15 -13.67 5.72 12.45
CA GLY A 15 -13.28 6.15 11.11
C GLY A 15 -13.56 5.07 10.06
N GLN A 16 -14.17 5.48 8.95
CA GLN A 16 -14.62 4.61 7.86
C GLN A 16 -13.81 4.83 6.57
N ALA A 17 -13.30 6.03 6.37
CA ALA A 17 -12.58 6.48 5.18
C ALA A 17 -11.58 7.56 5.56
N HIS A 18 -10.74 8.04 4.63
CA HIS A 18 -9.89 9.19 4.88
C HIS A 18 -10.71 10.42 5.31
N GLU A 19 -10.30 11.10 6.38
CA GLU A 19 -10.90 12.38 6.78
C GLU A 19 -10.56 13.46 5.75
N GLY A 20 -11.54 13.81 4.92
CA GLY A 20 -11.38 14.80 3.87
C GLY A 20 -12.72 15.25 3.26
N LEU A 21 -12.66 15.90 2.11
CA LEU A 21 -13.85 16.40 1.42
C LEU A 21 -14.81 15.27 1.03
N VAL A 22 -14.27 14.13 0.56
CA VAL A 22 -15.10 13.00 0.11
C VAL A 22 -15.86 12.40 1.28
N SER A 23 -15.19 12.03 2.38
CA SER A 23 -15.88 11.45 3.55
C SER A 23 -16.92 12.41 4.12
N THR A 24 -16.61 13.71 4.17
CA THR A 24 -17.53 14.76 4.63
C THR A 24 -18.78 14.83 3.77
N SER A 25 -18.63 14.82 2.43
CA SER A 25 -19.76 14.85 1.50
C SER A 25 -20.66 13.61 1.56
N LEU A 26 -20.09 12.46 1.95
CA LEU A 26 -20.80 11.19 2.07
C LEU A 26 -21.38 10.97 3.47
N GLY A 27 -21.12 11.87 4.42
CA GLY A 27 -21.52 11.70 5.82
C GLY A 27 -20.79 10.55 6.53
N LEU A 28 -19.61 10.17 6.06
CA LEU A 28 -18.81 9.09 6.63
C LEU A 28 -17.83 9.61 7.67
N PRO A 29 -17.71 8.98 8.85
CA PRO A 29 -16.67 9.30 9.82
C PRO A 29 -15.27 9.18 9.20
N GLY A 30 -14.46 10.22 9.35
CA GLY A 30 -13.10 10.28 8.82
C GLY A 30 -12.06 9.57 9.69
N ILE A 31 -10.99 9.11 9.04
CA ILE A 31 -9.73 8.66 9.63
C ILE A 31 -8.71 9.78 9.35
N PRO A 32 -8.39 10.61 10.35
CA PRO A 32 -7.42 11.68 10.19
C PRO A 32 -6.04 11.13 9.86
N SER A 33 -5.29 11.84 9.02
CA SER A 33 -3.87 11.55 8.74
C SER A 33 -3.03 11.49 10.03
N LEU A 34 -3.42 12.28 11.03
CA LEU A 34 -2.81 12.30 12.37
C LEU A 34 -2.76 10.91 13.05
N ALA A 35 -3.75 10.04 12.80
CA ALA A 35 -3.79 8.70 13.39
C ALA A 35 -2.61 7.82 12.95
N GLU A 36 -2.09 8.04 11.74
CA GLU A 36 -0.87 7.40 11.22
C GLU A 36 0.38 8.16 11.70
N GLU A 37 0.39 9.47 11.50
CA GLU A 37 1.57 10.33 11.73
C GLU A 37 2.07 10.27 13.18
N LEU A 38 1.18 10.28 14.17
CA LEU A 38 1.59 10.23 15.58
C LEU A 38 2.28 8.93 15.95
N MET A 39 1.86 7.81 15.36
CA MET A 39 2.46 6.51 15.63
C MET A 39 3.88 6.47 15.07
N ILE A 40 4.09 7.04 13.88
CA ILE A 40 5.42 7.13 13.27
C ILE A 40 6.34 8.04 14.08
N GLN A 41 5.86 9.20 14.53
CA GLN A 41 6.66 10.10 15.36
C GLN A 41 7.11 9.43 16.66
N ARG A 42 6.18 8.76 17.36
CA ARG A 42 6.49 7.99 18.57
C ARG A 42 7.51 6.90 18.28
N ASP A 43 7.31 6.13 17.21
CA ASP A 43 8.18 5.01 16.87
C ASP A 43 9.60 5.46 16.49
N ILE A 44 9.74 6.62 15.83
CA ILE A 44 11.03 7.25 15.54
C ILE A 44 11.76 7.58 16.85
N GLN A 45 11.09 8.21 17.82
CA GLN A 45 11.70 8.52 19.12
C GLN A 45 12.14 7.26 19.88
N LEU A 46 11.35 6.19 19.81
CA LEU A 46 11.72 4.91 20.41
C LEU A 46 12.93 4.27 19.71
N LEU A 47 13.05 4.43 18.39
CA LEU A 47 14.23 3.95 17.65
C LEU A 47 15.49 4.73 18.01
N GLU A 48 15.40 6.05 18.16
CA GLU A 48 16.52 6.88 18.60
C GLU A 48 17.06 6.42 19.96
N TYR A 49 16.16 6.04 20.88
CA TYR A 49 16.54 5.54 22.20
C TYR A 49 17.12 4.11 22.18
N THR A 50 16.59 3.24 21.31
CA THR A 50 16.91 1.79 21.35
C THR A 50 17.96 1.33 20.34
N ASP A 51 18.30 2.16 19.34
CA ASP A 51 19.16 1.81 18.19
C ASP A 51 18.75 0.51 17.44
N SER A 52 17.46 0.17 17.53
CA SER A 52 16.90 -1.02 16.89
C SER A 52 16.55 -0.79 15.41
N ARG A 53 15.93 -1.79 14.77
CA ARG A 53 15.47 -1.72 13.37
C ARG A 53 13.94 -1.81 13.30
N LEU A 54 13.30 -0.87 12.61
CA LEU A 54 11.86 -0.85 12.37
C LEU A 54 11.53 -0.81 10.87
N HIS A 55 10.46 -1.50 10.50
CA HIS A 55 9.77 -1.32 9.24
C HIS A 55 8.35 -0.79 9.50
N LEU A 56 8.02 0.36 8.91
CA LEU A 56 6.68 0.92 8.88
C LEU A 56 5.92 0.32 7.70
N HIS A 57 4.97 -0.56 8.00
CA HIS A 57 4.19 -1.25 7.00
C HIS A 57 3.08 -0.34 6.46
N ASN A 58 3.05 -0.16 5.13
CA ASN A 58 2.01 0.56 4.40
C ASN A 58 1.71 1.96 4.97
N ILE A 59 2.65 2.90 4.86
CA ILE A 59 2.35 4.32 5.11
C ILE A 59 1.49 4.88 3.98
N SER A 60 0.68 5.89 4.27
CA SER A 60 -0.29 6.43 3.30
C SER A 60 -0.37 7.95 3.23
N THR A 61 0.26 8.67 4.16
CA THR A 61 0.21 10.15 4.22
C THR A 61 1.49 10.81 3.71
N LYS A 62 1.38 11.97 3.08
CA LYS A 62 2.49 12.84 2.66
C LYS A 62 3.42 13.17 3.81
N LYS A 63 2.87 13.46 4.98
CA LYS A 63 3.68 13.81 6.16
C LYS A 63 4.40 12.60 6.73
N SER A 64 3.83 11.40 6.66
CA SER A 64 4.57 10.18 7.03
C SER A 64 5.75 9.91 6.12
N VAL A 65 5.63 10.18 4.81
CA VAL A 65 6.78 10.15 3.89
C VAL A 65 7.86 11.12 4.36
N GLU A 66 7.50 12.34 4.72
CA GLU A 66 8.47 13.32 5.20
C GLU A 66 9.14 12.92 6.52
N LEU A 67 8.37 12.39 7.48
CA LEU A 67 8.91 11.88 8.75
C LEU A 67 9.92 10.75 8.50
N VAL A 68 9.59 9.79 7.63
CA VAL A 68 10.51 8.70 7.26
C VAL A 68 11.77 9.25 6.58
N ARG A 69 11.62 10.22 5.68
CA ARG A 69 12.75 10.87 5.00
C ARG A 69 13.70 11.54 5.97
N GLN A 70 13.16 12.29 6.94
CA GLN A 70 13.93 12.97 7.97
C GLN A 70 14.66 11.97 8.88
N ALA A 71 13.97 10.92 9.35
CA ALA A 71 14.56 9.88 10.18
C ALA A 71 15.71 9.15 9.46
N LYS A 72 15.52 8.78 8.18
CA LYS A 72 16.57 8.16 7.37
C LYS A 72 17.79 9.08 7.21
N LYS A 73 17.59 10.39 7.00
CA LYS A 73 18.69 11.39 6.93
C LYS A 73 19.50 11.49 8.23
N GLN A 74 18.86 11.23 9.37
CA GLN A 74 19.51 11.20 10.68
C GLN A 74 20.22 9.87 10.98
N GLY A 75 20.20 8.91 10.04
CA GLY A 75 20.83 7.60 10.22
C GLY A 75 19.98 6.60 11.01
N ILE A 76 18.73 6.93 11.32
CA ILE A 76 17.82 6.01 12.02
C ILE A 76 17.54 4.81 11.11
N LYS A 77 17.65 3.59 11.66
CA LYS A 77 17.47 2.32 10.96
C LYS A 77 15.98 2.02 10.72
N LEU A 78 15.35 2.88 9.92
CA LEU A 78 13.93 2.87 9.58
C LEU A 78 13.75 2.52 8.09
N THR A 79 12.81 1.62 7.81
CA THR A 79 12.33 1.34 6.45
C THR A 79 10.82 1.52 6.39
N ALA A 80 10.26 1.71 5.20
CA ALA A 80 8.83 1.89 4.99
C ALA A 80 8.36 1.17 3.72
N SER A 81 7.11 0.70 3.73
CA SER A 81 6.41 0.22 2.55
C SER A 81 5.15 1.01 2.29
N VAL A 82 4.59 0.85 1.09
CA VAL A 82 3.31 1.44 0.68
C VAL A 82 2.47 0.36 0.01
N ALA A 83 1.15 0.39 0.25
CA ALA A 83 0.23 -0.54 -0.39
C ALA A 83 -0.07 -0.12 -1.84
N ALA A 84 -0.19 -1.09 -2.74
CA ALA A 84 -0.44 -0.85 -4.16
C ALA A 84 -1.69 0.01 -4.41
N LEU A 85 -2.80 -0.24 -3.70
CA LEU A 85 -4.03 0.54 -3.87
C LEU A 85 -3.85 2.02 -3.53
N ASN A 86 -3.08 2.34 -2.48
CA ASN A 86 -2.77 3.71 -2.08
C ASN A 86 -1.86 4.46 -3.07
N LEU A 87 -1.30 3.77 -4.08
CA LEU A 87 -0.58 4.40 -5.19
C LEU A 87 -1.46 4.61 -6.43
N CYS A 88 -2.54 3.85 -6.55
CA CYS A 88 -3.36 3.78 -7.77
C CYS A 88 -4.68 4.55 -7.63
N PHE A 89 -5.24 4.63 -6.43
CA PHE A 89 -6.55 5.22 -6.19
C PHE A 89 -6.51 6.25 -5.06
N ASP A 90 -7.25 7.34 -5.25
CA ASP A 90 -7.50 8.34 -4.22
C ASP A 90 -8.83 8.07 -3.51
N ASP A 91 -9.12 8.91 -2.52
CA ASP A 91 -10.36 8.89 -1.76
C ASP A 91 -11.62 9.07 -2.62
N ALA A 92 -11.54 9.58 -3.86
CA ALA A 92 -12.72 9.70 -4.71
C ALA A 92 -13.27 8.34 -5.16
N ALA A 93 -12.48 7.26 -5.05
CA ALA A 93 -12.92 5.91 -5.39
C ALA A 93 -14.13 5.43 -4.55
N ILE A 94 -14.32 5.97 -3.33
CA ILE A 94 -15.44 5.57 -2.46
C ILE A 94 -16.73 6.38 -2.69
N LYS A 95 -16.76 7.32 -3.65
CA LYS A 95 -17.92 8.22 -3.87
C LYS A 95 -19.24 7.50 -4.12
N ASN A 96 -19.18 6.29 -4.66
CA ASN A 96 -20.35 5.45 -4.92
C ASN A 96 -20.59 4.39 -3.83
N PHE A 97 -19.98 4.55 -2.65
CA PHE A 97 -20.01 3.58 -1.55
C PHE A 97 -19.49 2.19 -1.94
N ASP A 98 -18.56 2.11 -2.90
CA ASP A 98 -17.95 0.84 -3.29
C ASP A 98 -17.01 0.34 -2.17
N THR A 99 -17.45 -0.71 -1.50
CA THR A 99 -16.80 -1.31 -0.33
C THR A 99 -15.47 -1.98 -0.66
N HIS A 100 -15.18 -2.25 -1.94
CA HIS A 100 -13.89 -2.79 -2.38
C HIS A 100 -12.75 -1.78 -2.19
N PHE A 101 -13.07 -0.48 -2.14
CA PHE A 101 -12.12 0.59 -1.83
C PHE A 101 -12.07 0.91 -0.33
N LYS A 102 -12.84 0.21 0.51
CA LYS A 102 -12.72 0.28 1.97
C LYS A 102 -11.52 -0.56 2.42
N VAL A 103 -10.38 0.10 2.57
CA VAL A 103 -9.08 -0.52 2.91
C VAL A 103 -8.37 0.22 4.04
N MET A 104 -7.39 -0.44 4.67
CA MET A 104 -6.57 0.13 5.75
C MET A 104 -5.07 0.00 5.39
N PRO A 105 -4.28 1.09 5.38
CA PRO A 105 -4.71 2.48 5.59
C PRO A 105 -5.70 2.96 4.52
N PRO A 106 -6.56 3.95 4.81
CA PRO A 106 -7.56 4.42 3.85
C PRO A 106 -6.90 5.04 2.61
N LEU A 107 -7.59 4.98 1.48
CA LEU A 107 -7.22 5.78 0.31
C LEU A 107 -7.36 7.26 0.66
N ARG A 108 -6.33 8.04 0.37
CA ARG A 108 -6.26 9.47 0.73
C ARG A 108 -6.31 10.35 -0.51
N GLU A 109 -6.09 11.64 -0.33
CA GLU A 109 -6.09 12.59 -1.43
C GLU A 109 -4.97 12.32 -2.44
N LYS A 110 -5.14 12.83 -3.66
CA LYS A 110 -4.11 12.80 -4.71
C LYS A 110 -2.76 13.37 -4.25
N SER A 111 -2.80 14.36 -3.35
CA SER A 111 -1.60 15.00 -2.81
C SER A 111 -0.73 14.02 -2.02
N ASP A 112 -1.34 13.06 -1.32
CA ASP A 112 -0.68 11.97 -0.63
C ASP A 112 -0.12 10.95 -1.62
N ILE A 113 -0.88 10.58 -2.66
CA ILE A 113 -0.42 9.65 -3.71
C ILE A 113 0.87 10.16 -4.37
N GLU A 114 0.90 11.43 -4.79
CA GLU A 114 2.10 12.00 -5.40
C GLU A 114 3.29 12.01 -4.42
N ALA A 115 3.05 12.22 -3.12
CA ALA A 115 4.09 12.13 -2.11
C ALA A 115 4.60 10.70 -1.92
N LEU A 116 3.73 9.69 -1.94
CA LEU A 116 4.08 8.27 -1.88
C LEU A 116 4.90 7.86 -3.12
N ILE A 117 4.48 8.28 -4.31
CA ILE A 117 5.22 8.04 -5.56
C ILE A 117 6.61 8.67 -5.51
N ASN A 118 6.72 9.92 -5.04
CA ASN A 118 8.02 10.58 -4.88
C ASN A 118 8.89 9.89 -3.82
N GLY A 119 8.29 9.40 -2.74
CA GLY A 119 8.96 8.59 -1.72
C GLY A 119 9.49 7.26 -2.27
N LEU A 120 8.81 6.63 -3.22
CA LEU A 120 9.33 5.45 -3.91
C LEU A 120 10.54 5.81 -4.79
N LYS A 121 10.46 6.92 -5.53
CA LYS A 121 11.53 7.39 -6.44
C LYS A 121 12.82 7.72 -5.72
N ASP A 122 12.73 8.44 -4.60
CA ASP A 122 13.90 8.93 -3.86
C ASP A 122 14.43 7.91 -2.82
N GLY A 123 13.78 6.75 -2.68
CA GLY A 123 14.19 5.69 -1.75
C GLY A 123 13.72 5.90 -0.30
N THR A 124 12.94 6.95 -0.03
CA THR A 124 12.27 7.13 1.28
C THR A 124 11.37 5.94 1.60
N ILE A 125 10.60 5.46 0.62
CA ILE A 125 9.82 4.22 0.69
C ILE A 125 10.59 3.11 -0.02
N ASP A 126 10.82 2.02 0.71
CA ASP A 126 11.70 0.94 0.29
C ASP A 126 11.03 0.05 -0.76
N PHE A 127 9.77 -0.34 -0.54
CA PHE A 127 9.08 -1.29 -1.42
C PHE A 127 7.55 -1.15 -1.44
N ILE A 128 6.92 -1.80 -2.41
CA ILE A 128 5.46 -1.88 -2.57
C ILE A 128 4.95 -3.20 -1.99
N SER A 129 3.84 -3.14 -1.26
CA SER A 129 3.11 -4.30 -0.75
C SER A 129 1.78 -4.44 -1.48
N THR A 130 1.29 -5.68 -1.64
CA THR A 130 -0.07 -5.93 -2.14
C THR A 130 -1.13 -5.47 -1.15
N ASN A 131 -0.80 -5.47 0.15
CA ASN A 131 -1.75 -5.33 1.26
C ASN A 131 -2.97 -6.28 1.12
N HIS A 132 -2.74 -7.49 0.59
CA HIS A 132 -3.78 -8.48 0.37
C HIS A 132 -4.41 -8.90 1.70
N THR A 133 -5.63 -8.41 1.92
CA THR A 133 -6.45 -8.66 3.11
C THR A 133 -7.80 -9.18 2.62
N PRO A 134 -7.93 -10.49 2.37
CA PRO A 134 -9.11 -11.08 1.75
C PRO A 134 -10.32 -11.05 2.68
N ILE A 135 -11.36 -10.33 2.27
CA ILE A 135 -12.67 -10.33 2.92
C ILE A 135 -13.62 -11.20 2.08
N ASP A 136 -14.46 -11.99 2.74
CA ASP A 136 -15.51 -12.74 2.04
C ASP A 136 -16.54 -11.81 1.40
N VAL A 137 -17.42 -12.41 0.59
CA VAL A 137 -18.45 -11.65 -0.12
C VAL A 137 -19.41 -11.04 0.89
N GLU A 138 -19.73 -11.78 1.95
CA GLU A 138 -20.62 -11.39 3.02
C GLU A 138 -20.08 -10.19 3.82
N GLY A 139 -18.76 -10.07 4.02
CA GLY A 139 -18.12 -8.91 4.64
C GLY A 139 -17.93 -7.71 3.71
N LYS A 140 -18.15 -7.87 2.40
CA LYS A 140 -18.04 -6.78 1.40
C LYS A 140 -19.37 -6.31 0.83
N GLU A 141 -20.34 -7.18 0.63
CA GLU A 141 -21.68 -6.87 0.10
C GLU A 141 -22.61 -6.37 1.22
N LEU A 142 -22.16 -5.33 1.92
CA LEU A 142 -22.87 -4.62 2.98
C LEU A 142 -22.87 -3.13 2.70
N GLU A 143 -23.69 -2.35 3.40
CA GLU A 143 -23.58 -0.90 3.37
C GLU A 143 -22.19 -0.47 3.88
N PHE A 144 -21.65 0.62 3.31
CA PHE A 144 -20.28 1.02 3.52
C PHE A 144 -19.81 1.06 4.99
N PRO A 145 -20.60 1.54 5.97
CA PRO A 145 -20.20 1.51 7.38
C PRO A 145 -20.04 0.10 7.96
N TYR A 146 -20.81 -0.88 7.47
CA TYR A 146 -20.81 -2.25 7.97
C TYR A 146 -19.82 -3.17 7.24
N ALA A 147 -19.42 -2.83 6.02
CA ALA A 147 -18.41 -3.59 5.28
C ALA A 147 -17.04 -3.60 5.98
N GLU A 148 -16.27 -4.67 5.84
CA GLU A 148 -14.95 -4.78 6.47
C GLU A 148 -13.86 -4.05 5.68
N PHE A 149 -12.79 -3.64 6.38
CA PHE A 149 -11.59 -3.11 5.75
C PHE A 149 -10.76 -4.24 5.14
N GLY A 150 -10.41 -4.13 3.86
CA GLY A 150 -9.53 -5.09 3.20
C GLY A 150 -9.78 -5.16 1.71
N ALA A 151 -8.82 -5.68 0.96
CA ALA A 151 -8.98 -5.91 -0.46
C ALA A 151 -8.06 -7.04 -0.93
N LEU A 152 -8.44 -7.63 -2.05
CA LEU A 152 -7.61 -8.59 -2.76
C LEU A 152 -6.62 -7.84 -3.64
N GLY A 153 -5.33 -8.18 -3.54
CA GLY A 153 -4.32 -7.59 -4.42
C GLY A 153 -3.23 -8.55 -4.87
N LEU A 154 -3.19 -9.81 -4.39
CA LEU A 154 -2.05 -10.69 -4.66
C LEU A 154 -1.83 -10.96 -6.15
N GLU A 155 -2.92 -11.12 -6.90
CA GLU A 155 -2.88 -11.51 -8.31
C GLU A 155 -2.89 -10.30 -9.26
N THR A 156 -3.36 -9.14 -8.79
CA THR A 156 -3.58 -7.95 -9.62
C THR A 156 -2.63 -6.80 -9.32
N ALA A 157 -1.98 -6.76 -8.16
CA ALA A 157 -1.27 -5.56 -7.72
C ALA A 157 -0.09 -5.18 -8.60
N PHE A 158 0.67 -6.14 -9.12
CA PHE A 158 1.77 -5.82 -10.03
C PHE A 158 1.25 -5.19 -11.33
N ALA A 159 0.30 -5.84 -12.01
CA ALA A 159 -0.34 -5.31 -13.22
C ALA A 159 -0.96 -3.93 -12.98
N MET A 160 -1.71 -3.77 -11.89
CA MET A 160 -2.30 -2.50 -11.51
C MET A 160 -1.25 -1.39 -11.30
N THR A 161 -0.18 -1.66 -10.55
CA THR A 161 0.89 -0.66 -10.38
C THR A 161 1.63 -0.37 -11.68
N LEU A 162 1.78 -1.35 -12.57
CA LEU A 162 2.34 -1.15 -13.90
C LEU A 162 1.46 -0.18 -14.71
N THR A 163 0.16 -0.45 -14.82
CA THR A 163 -0.79 0.39 -15.55
C THR A 163 -0.82 1.82 -15.01
N PHE A 164 -0.93 2.00 -13.69
CA PHE A 164 -1.08 3.33 -13.08
C PHE A 164 0.24 4.12 -12.99
N LEU A 165 1.38 3.44 -12.84
CA LEU A 165 2.66 4.10 -12.54
C LEU A 165 3.65 4.09 -13.70
N HIS A 166 3.35 3.49 -14.87
CA HIS A 166 4.31 3.41 -15.99
C HIS A 166 4.88 4.76 -16.47
N LYS A 167 4.12 5.86 -16.31
CA LYS A 167 4.59 7.23 -16.64
C LYS A 167 5.37 7.89 -15.51
N LYS A 168 5.34 7.30 -14.31
CA LYS A 168 5.91 7.86 -13.09
C LYS A 168 7.17 7.10 -12.68
N LEU A 169 7.22 5.79 -12.83
CA LEU A 169 8.35 4.91 -12.51
C LEU A 169 8.75 4.10 -13.75
N THR A 170 10.05 3.87 -13.91
CA THR A 170 10.52 2.94 -14.94
C THR A 170 10.16 1.50 -14.55
N ILE A 171 10.13 0.60 -15.54
CA ILE A 171 9.87 -0.83 -15.27
C ILE A 171 10.90 -1.42 -14.29
N ASN A 172 12.18 -1.03 -14.41
CA ASN A 172 13.23 -1.49 -13.51
C ASN A 172 13.00 -1.00 -12.07
N GLN A 173 12.55 0.26 -11.90
CA GLN A 173 12.17 0.75 -10.57
C GLN A 173 11.00 -0.05 -10.01
N LEU A 174 9.96 -0.34 -10.80
CA LEU A 174 8.84 -1.18 -10.34
C LEU A 174 9.30 -2.59 -9.94
N ILE A 175 10.12 -3.25 -10.75
CA ILE A 175 10.68 -4.58 -10.45
C ILE A 175 11.50 -4.52 -9.16
N GLU A 176 12.33 -3.49 -8.98
CA GLU A 176 13.13 -3.30 -7.77
C GLU A 176 12.22 -3.17 -6.53
N LYS A 177 11.17 -2.36 -6.61
CA LYS A 177 10.21 -2.14 -5.51
C LYS A 177 9.31 -3.35 -5.22
N TRP A 178 9.11 -4.27 -6.15
CA TRP A 178 8.28 -5.47 -5.94
C TRP A 178 9.08 -6.72 -5.57
N ALA A 179 10.26 -6.93 -6.16
CA ALA A 179 10.98 -8.19 -6.07
C ALA A 179 12.27 -8.11 -5.24
N VAL A 180 13.02 -7.02 -5.38
CA VAL A 180 14.38 -6.91 -4.84
C VAL A 180 14.39 -6.25 -3.47
N ASN A 181 13.75 -5.09 -3.33
CA ASN A 181 13.79 -4.29 -2.10
C ASN A 181 13.10 -4.95 -0.90
N PRO A 182 11.95 -5.63 -1.04
CA PRO A 182 11.39 -6.39 0.08
C PRO A 182 12.38 -7.39 0.65
N ARG A 183 13.11 -8.11 -0.21
CA ARG A 183 14.12 -9.09 0.19
C ARG A 183 15.30 -8.43 0.89
N ARG A 184 15.80 -7.30 0.36
CA ARG A 184 16.88 -6.54 0.98
C ARG A 184 16.49 -6.05 2.38
N VAL A 185 15.29 -5.51 2.55
CA VAL A 185 14.78 -5.03 3.85
C VAL A 185 14.64 -6.19 4.84
N LEU A 186 14.10 -7.32 4.39
CA LEU A 186 13.86 -8.51 5.21
C LEU A 186 15.11 -9.38 5.42
N GLY A 187 16.24 -9.07 4.77
CA GLY A 187 17.47 -9.88 4.84
C GLY A 187 17.36 -11.24 4.16
N LEU A 188 16.52 -11.35 3.13
CA LEU A 188 16.34 -12.58 2.34
C LEU A 188 17.27 -12.59 1.12
N GLN A 189 17.64 -13.78 0.68
CA GLN A 189 18.41 -13.95 -0.56
C GLN A 189 17.65 -13.39 -1.75
N ILE A 190 18.32 -12.54 -2.53
CA ILE A 190 17.84 -12.01 -3.80
C ILE A 190 18.11 -13.08 -4.87
N PRO A 191 17.10 -13.59 -5.59
CA PRO A 191 17.31 -14.56 -6.66
C PRO A 191 18.18 -13.97 -7.77
N GLU A 192 19.15 -14.75 -8.22
CA GLU A 192 19.98 -14.43 -9.38
C GLU A 192 19.46 -15.19 -10.61
N ILE A 193 19.66 -14.60 -11.79
CA ILE A 193 19.27 -15.20 -13.07
C ILE A 193 20.56 -15.70 -13.73
N GLU A 194 20.99 -16.89 -13.33
CA GLU A 194 22.20 -17.57 -13.82
C GLU A 194 22.02 -19.08 -13.89
N GLU A 195 22.87 -19.76 -14.66
CA GLU A 195 22.85 -21.22 -14.77
C GLU A 195 23.15 -21.89 -13.42
N GLY A 196 22.33 -22.87 -13.04
CA GLY A 196 22.46 -23.58 -11.77
C GLY A 196 21.71 -22.94 -10.59
N ALA A 197 21.22 -21.70 -10.73
CA ALA A 197 20.39 -21.07 -9.70
C ALA A 197 18.96 -21.65 -9.65
N LYS A 198 18.28 -21.49 -8.51
CA LYS A 198 16.88 -21.87 -8.35
C LYS A 198 16.01 -21.02 -9.28
N ALA A 199 15.22 -21.65 -10.14
CA ALA A 199 14.28 -20.99 -11.04
C ALA A 199 13.14 -20.30 -10.27
N ASN A 200 13.37 -19.05 -9.85
CA ASN A 200 12.39 -18.16 -9.22
C ASN A 200 12.19 -16.94 -10.11
N LEU A 201 11.37 -17.11 -11.15
CA LEU A 201 11.23 -16.19 -12.26
C LEU A 201 9.75 -15.84 -12.45
N MET A 202 9.50 -14.63 -12.92
CA MET A 202 8.19 -14.19 -13.42
C MET A 202 8.37 -13.71 -14.85
N ILE A 203 7.54 -14.23 -15.76
CA ILE A 203 7.47 -13.78 -17.15
C ILE A 203 6.19 -12.96 -17.28
N PHE A 204 6.30 -11.76 -17.83
CA PHE A 204 5.16 -10.90 -18.10
C PHE A 204 5.42 -10.09 -19.39
N ASP A 205 4.34 -9.75 -20.09
CA ASP A 205 4.40 -8.83 -21.23
C ASP A 205 4.03 -7.42 -20.74
N PRO A 206 4.95 -6.43 -20.78
CA PRO A 206 4.66 -5.08 -20.32
C PRO A 206 3.71 -4.29 -21.23
N LYS A 207 3.37 -4.81 -22.42
CA LYS A 207 2.50 -4.16 -23.41
C LYS A 207 1.17 -4.87 -23.60
N GLN A 208 1.01 -6.07 -23.04
CA GLN A 208 -0.24 -6.81 -23.15
C GLN A 208 -1.30 -6.17 -22.25
N GLU A 209 -2.37 -5.69 -22.88
CA GLU A 209 -3.57 -5.28 -22.15
C GLU A 209 -4.29 -6.52 -21.60
N TRP A 210 -4.74 -6.45 -20.36
CA TRP A 210 -5.44 -7.54 -19.70
C TRP A 210 -6.49 -6.99 -18.74
N SER A 211 -7.65 -7.64 -18.68
CA SER A 211 -8.69 -7.30 -17.71
C SER A 211 -8.93 -8.48 -16.80
N PRO A 212 -9.08 -8.27 -15.47
CA PRO A 212 -9.37 -9.36 -14.56
C PRO A 212 -10.75 -9.93 -14.88
N ASP A 213 -10.82 -11.22 -15.15
CA ASP A 213 -12.09 -11.93 -15.26
C ASP A 213 -12.39 -12.64 -13.93
N THR A 214 -13.50 -12.27 -13.30
CA THR A 214 -13.99 -12.91 -12.06
C THR A 214 -14.32 -14.39 -12.23
N LYS A 215 -14.45 -14.91 -13.46
CA LYS A 215 -14.82 -16.30 -13.74
C LYS A 215 -13.64 -17.24 -13.98
N SER A 216 -12.41 -16.73 -14.13
CA SER A 216 -11.29 -17.57 -14.52
C SER A 216 -9.97 -17.21 -13.81
N HIS A 217 -9.34 -18.25 -13.25
CA HIS A 217 -7.91 -18.33 -12.86
C HIS A 217 -7.40 -17.71 -11.55
N PHE A 218 -8.25 -17.09 -10.72
CA PHE A 218 -7.81 -16.65 -9.39
C PHE A 218 -7.88 -17.78 -8.36
N GLN A 219 -6.76 -18.07 -7.69
CA GLN A 219 -6.72 -19.03 -6.57
C GLN A 219 -7.26 -18.39 -5.28
N SER A 220 -7.24 -17.06 -5.20
CA SER A 220 -7.97 -16.31 -4.19
C SER A 220 -9.48 -16.44 -4.43
N ARG A 221 -10.14 -17.38 -3.71
CA ARG A 221 -11.57 -17.74 -3.89
C ARG A 221 -12.59 -16.68 -3.46
N LYS A 222 -12.22 -15.41 -3.39
CA LYS A 222 -13.10 -14.30 -2.98
C LYS A 222 -13.04 -13.25 -4.11
N MET A 223 -14.16 -12.61 -4.44
CA MET A 223 -14.24 -11.78 -5.65
C MET A 223 -13.31 -10.56 -5.60
N SER A 224 -12.41 -10.44 -6.57
CA SER A 224 -11.77 -9.16 -6.89
C SER A 224 -12.64 -8.43 -7.91
N HIS A 225 -13.49 -7.51 -7.46
CA HIS A 225 -14.36 -6.74 -8.36
C HIS A 225 -13.63 -5.60 -9.09
N PHE A 226 -12.30 -5.63 -9.15
CA PHE A 226 -11.50 -4.70 -9.95
C PHE A 226 -11.81 -4.91 -11.44
N ARG A 227 -12.88 -4.28 -11.93
CA ARG A 227 -13.31 -4.26 -13.34
C ARG A 227 -12.60 -3.15 -14.14
N ALA A 228 -11.45 -2.68 -13.65
CA ALA A 228 -10.63 -1.75 -14.41
C ALA A 228 -9.90 -2.53 -15.51
N LYS A 229 -9.98 -2.05 -16.75
CA LYS A 229 -9.06 -2.50 -17.80
C LYS A 229 -7.63 -2.15 -17.38
N TYR A 230 -6.73 -3.12 -17.36
CA TYR A 230 -5.30 -2.91 -17.05
C TYR A 230 -4.44 -2.97 -18.30
#